data_AF-A0A2V8WQN8-F1
#
_entry.id   AF-A0A2V8WQN8-F1
#
_cell.length_a   1.000
_cell.length_b   1.000
_cell.length_c   1.000
_cell.angle_alpha   90.00
_cell.angle_beta   90.00
_cell.angle_gamma   90.00
#
_symmetry.space_group_name_H-M   'P 1'
#
loop_
_entity.id
_entity.type
_entity.pdbx_description
1 polymer ?
#
loop_
_entity_poly.entity_id
_entity_poly.type
_entity_poly.pdbx_seq_one_letter_code
_entity_poly.pdbx_strand_id
1 'polypeptide(L)'
;MTRSNTQPPWEFLLSASRVSLQSYELSRLGHAANLRKEIAALLDQWVDESSAAMLARYLMDLRERPSRAPEAAPAAESLQKNGQAVSDNLFPDRAASPRANRGHA
;
A
#
# COMPACT_ATOMS: atom_id res chain seq x y z
N MET A 1 -27.74 7.58 -20.41
CA MET A 1 -27.15 7.47 -19.06
C MET A 1 -28.10 8.09 -18.06
N THR A 2 -29.01 7.29 -17.50
CA THR A 2 -29.96 7.75 -16.48
C THR A 2 -29.21 7.89 -15.16
N ARG A 3 -29.05 9.12 -14.68
CA ARG A 3 -28.51 9.40 -13.34
C ARG A 3 -29.41 8.67 -12.35
N SER A 4 -28.88 7.66 -11.67
CA SER A 4 -29.57 6.97 -10.58
C SER A 4 -29.94 8.04 -9.56
N ASN A 5 -31.24 8.34 -9.48
CA ASN A 5 -31.76 9.26 -8.49
C ASN A 5 -31.31 8.73 -7.12
N THR A 6 -30.37 9.43 -6.51
CA THR A 6 -29.73 9.02 -5.24
C THR A 6 -30.71 9.14 -4.08
N GLN A 7 -31.87 9.76 -4.32
CA GLN A 7 -32.93 9.89 -3.36
C GLN A 7 -33.69 8.57 -3.23
N PRO A 8 -33.91 8.08 -1.99
CA PRO A 8 -34.70 6.88 -1.78
C PRO A 8 -36.16 7.10 -2.23
N PRO A 9 -36.84 6.06 -2.72
CA PRO A 9 -38.20 6.16 -3.23
C PRO A 9 -39.20 6.27 -2.07
N TRP A 10 -39.34 7.48 -1.51
CA TRP A 10 -40.12 7.75 -0.30
C TRP A 10 -41.58 7.30 -0.39
N GLU A 11 -42.26 7.54 -1.51
CA GLU A 11 -43.64 7.12 -1.74
C GLU A 11 -43.82 5.60 -1.56
N PHE A 12 -42.88 4.81 -2.09
CA PHE A 12 -42.86 3.37 -1.91
C PHE A 12 -42.54 2.99 -0.46
N LEU A 13 -41.53 3.62 0.14
CA LEU A 13 -41.12 3.29 1.51
C LEU A 13 -42.20 3.57 2.56
N LEU A 14 -43.02 4.61 2.35
CA LEU A 14 -44.08 5.01 3.27
C LEU A 14 -45.38 4.23 3.09
N SER A 15 -45.62 3.67 1.89
CA SER A 15 -46.86 2.93 1.57
C SER A 15 -46.70 1.42 1.49
N ALA A 16 -45.47 0.91 1.40
CA ALA A 16 -45.21 -0.51 1.19
C ALA A 16 -45.48 -1.37 2.43
N SER A 17 -45.84 -2.62 2.18
CA SER A 17 -45.93 -3.64 3.23
C SER A 17 -44.55 -3.97 3.81
N ARG A 18 -44.53 -4.51 5.04
CA ARG A 18 -43.28 -4.95 5.70
C ARG A 18 -42.48 -5.95 4.86
N VAL A 19 -43.14 -6.88 4.15
CA VAL A 19 -42.48 -7.86 3.29
C VAL A 19 -41.81 -7.18 2.10
N SER A 20 -42.51 -6.24 1.46
CA SER A 20 -41.97 -5.45 0.35
C SER A 20 -40.77 -4.59 0.78
N LEU A 21 -40.80 -4.02 1.98
CA LEU A 21 -39.67 -3.29 2.57
C LEU A 21 -38.47 -4.20 2.83
N GLN A 22 -38.66 -5.42 3.34
CA GLN A 22 -37.58 -6.39 3.54
C GLN A 22 -36.94 -6.82 2.22
N SER A 23 -37.74 -7.08 1.18
CA SER A 23 -37.21 -7.40 -0.15
C SER A 23 -36.43 -6.22 -0.74
N TYR A 24 -36.92 -5.00 -0.54
CA TYR A 24 -36.22 -3.79 -0.97
C TYR A 24 -34.89 -3.62 -0.22
N GLU A 25 -34.88 -3.77 1.10
CA GLU A 25 -33.66 -3.72 1.92
C GLU A 25 -32.62 -4.74 1.43
N LEU A 26 -33.02 -6.01 1.27
CA LEU A 26 -32.12 -7.06 0.83
C LEU A 26 -31.53 -6.76 -0.56
N SER A 27 -32.37 -6.28 -1.49
CA SER A 27 -31.92 -5.85 -2.82
C SER A 27 -30.90 -4.71 -2.74
N ARG A 28 -31.15 -3.70 -1.89
CA ARG A 28 -30.23 -2.56 -1.69
C ARG A 28 -28.91 -2.98 -1.06
N LEU A 29 -28.93 -3.87 -0.06
CA LEU A 29 -27.72 -4.42 0.56
C LEU A 29 -26.91 -5.25 -0.44
N GLY A 30 -27.58 -6.08 -1.24
CA GLY A 30 -26.95 -6.85 -2.32
C GLY A 30 -26.29 -5.94 -3.36
N HIS A 31 -27.01 -4.90 -3.80
CA HIS A 31 -26.47 -3.91 -4.74
C HIS A 31 -25.26 -3.17 -4.16
N ALA A 32 -25.32 -2.75 -2.89
CA ALA A 32 -24.18 -2.11 -2.21
C ALA A 32 -22.97 -3.05 -2.11
N ALA A 33 -23.18 -4.34 -1.83
CA ALA A 33 -22.10 -5.33 -1.79
C ALA A 33 -21.44 -5.54 -3.15
N ASN A 34 -22.22 -5.52 -4.24
CA ASN A 34 -21.68 -5.60 -5.60
C ASN A 34 -20.92 -4.34 -5.99
N LEU A 35 -21.46 -3.14 -5.71
CA LEU A 35 -20.75 -1.89 -5.93
C LEU A 35 -19.40 -1.85 -5.21
N ARG A 36 -19.34 -2.34 -3.97
CA ARG A 36 -18.07 -2.43 -3.24
C ARG A 36 -17.04 -3.30 -3.96
N LYS A 37 -17.45 -4.42 -4.56
CA LYS A 37 -16.56 -5.30 -5.33
C LYS A 37 -16.09 -4.62 -6.61
N GLU A 38 -16.99 -3.96 -7.32
CA GLU A 38 -16.66 -3.21 -8.54
C GLU A 38 -15.67 -2.08 -8.24
N ILE A 39 -15.91 -1.31 -7.16
CA ILE A 39 -14.99 -0.25 -6.71
C ILE A 39 -13.62 -0.83 -6.36
N ALA A 40 -13.56 -1.95 -5.63
CA ALA A 40 -12.29 -2.58 -5.30
C ALA A 40 -11.52 -3.00 -6.56
N ALA A 41 -12.17 -3.66 -7.52
CA ALA A 41 -11.54 -4.05 -8.77
C ALA A 41 -11.05 -2.85 -9.60
N LEU A 42 -11.84 -1.77 -9.66
CA LEU A 42 -11.43 -0.53 -10.33
C LEU A 42 -10.25 0.14 -9.63
N LEU A 43 -10.18 0.10 -8.30
CA LEU A 43 -9.05 0.63 -7.54
C LEU A 43 -7.77 -0.17 -7.81
N ASP A 44 -7.85 -1.50 -7.81
CA ASP A 44 -6.71 -2.36 -8.10
C ASP A 44 -6.17 -2.08 -9.52
N GLN A 45 -7.06 -2.00 -10.51
CA GLN A 45 -6.67 -1.66 -11.88
C GLN A 45 -6.03 -0.27 -11.96
N TRP A 46 -6.60 0.73 -11.29
CA TRP A 46 -6.06 2.08 -11.28
C TRP A 46 -4.65 2.14 -10.66
N VAL A 47 -4.41 1.38 -9.59
CA VAL A 47 -3.09 1.28 -8.96
C VAL A 47 -2.08 0.65 -9.91
N ASP A 48 -2.43 -0.45 -10.56
CA ASP A 48 -1.56 -1.12 -11.52
C ASP A 48 -1.17 -0.20 -12.68
N GLU A 49 -2.15 0.44 -13.32
CA GLU A 49 -1.93 1.39 -14.41
C GLU A 49 -1.06 2.58 -13.98
N SER A 50 -1.32 3.13 -12.79
CA SER A 50 -0.54 4.25 -12.24
C SER A 50 0.91 3.82 -11.95
N SER A 51 1.11 2.63 -11.39
CA SER A 51 2.45 2.09 -11.11
C SER A 51 3.25 1.85 -12.39
N ALA A 52 2.61 1.33 -13.44
CA ALA A 52 3.22 1.13 -14.74
C ALA A 52 3.63 2.47 -15.38
N ALA A 53 2.78 3.49 -15.27
CA ALA A 53 3.11 4.84 -15.74
C ALA A 53 4.30 5.45 -14.98
N MET A 54 4.36 5.28 -13.66
CA MET A 54 5.51 5.72 -12.85
C MET A 54 6.79 4.97 -13.23
N LEU A 55 6.72 3.66 -13.46
CA LEU A 55 7.86 2.86 -13.91
C LEU A 55 8.33 3.32 -15.30
N ALA A 56 7.40 3.56 -16.23
CA ALA A 56 7.73 4.07 -17.55
C ALA A 56 8.47 5.41 -17.46
N ARG A 57 7.96 6.34 -16.63
CA ARG A 57 8.62 7.62 -16.33
C ARG A 57 10.04 7.40 -15.78
N TYR A 58 10.18 6.53 -14.79
CA TYR A 58 11.48 6.23 -14.19
C TYR A 58 12.49 5.65 -15.21
N LEU A 59 12.04 4.77 -16.11
CA LEU A 59 12.89 4.21 -17.16
C LEU A 59 13.28 5.24 -18.23
N MET A 60 12.42 6.23 -18.50
CA MET A 60 12.77 7.38 -19.34
C MET A 60 13.88 8.19 -18.67
N ASP A 61 13.70 8.55 -17.40
CA ASP A 61 14.69 9.32 -16.62
C ASP A 61 16.04 8.60 -16.53
N LEU A 62 16.03 7.28 -16.37
CA LEU A 62 17.25 6.46 -16.34
C LEU A 62 17.99 6.46 -17.68
N ARG A 63 17.25 6.45 -18.80
CA ARG A 63 17.83 6.48 -20.15
C ARG A 63 18.38 7.85 -20.52
N GLU A 64 17.73 8.90 -20.03
CA GLU A 64 18.15 10.28 -20.25
C GLU A 64 19.37 10.67 -19.41
N ARG A 65 19.67 9.94 -18.33
CA ARG A 65 20.94 10.03 -17.60
C ARG A 65 22.00 9.26 -18.39
N PRO A 66 22.80 9.91 -19.27
CA PRO A 66 23.86 9.20 -19.97
C PRO A 66 24.86 8.75 -18.90
N SER A 67 25.48 7.59 -19.11
CA SER A 67 26.57 7.06 -18.30
C SER A 67 27.46 8.19 -17.82
N ARG A 68 27.27 8.63 -16.56
CA ARG A 68 28.35 9.27 -15.82
C ARG A 68 29.32 8.11 -15.61
N ALA A 69 30.16 7.89 -16.63
CA ALA A 69 31.36 7.10 -16.47
C ALA A 69 31.96 7.54 -15.13
N PRO A 70 32.31 6.62 -14.23
CA PRO A 70 33.06 7.03 -13.05
C PRO A 70 34.30 7.71 -13.61
N GLU A 71 34.31 9.04 -13.51
CA GLU A 71 35.48 9.86 -13.75
C GLU A 71 36.57 9.21 -12.92
N ALA A 72 37.56 8.64 -13.62
CA ALA A 72 38.61 7.85 -13.02
C ALA A 72 39.18 8.65 -11.84
N ALA A 73 38.86 8.20 -10.63
CA ALA A 73 39.44 8.76 -9.43
C ALA A 73 40.97 8.63 -9.61
N PRO A 74 41.73 9.73 -9.56
CA PRO A 74 43.18 9.62 -9.62
C PRO A 74 43.60 8.84 -8.38
N ALA A 75 44.42 7.82 -8.62
CA ALA A 75 45.23 7.06 -7.68
C ALA A 75 44.78 7.14 -6.21
N ALA A 76 44.22 6.04 -5.71
CA ALA A 76 44.21 5.75 -4.29
C ALA A 76 45.65 5.69 -3.77
N GLU A 77 46.24 6.85 -3.48
CA GLU A 77 47.39 6.99 -2.59
C GLU A 77 46.90 6.70 -1.18
N SER A 78 47.20 5.49 -0.74
CA SER A 78 47.61 5.11 0.60
C SER A 78 47.47 6.18 1.69
N LEU A 79 46.46 6.02 2.56
CA LEU A 79 46.67 6.25 3.99
C LEU A 79 45.83 5.29 4.83
N GLN A 80 46.34 4.07 4.97
CA GLN A 80 46.08 3.25 6.16
C GLN A 80 46.62 4.00 7.39
N LYS A 81 45.74 4.56 8.23
CA LYS A 81 46.02 4.67 9.67
C LYS A 81 44.75 5.01 10.48
N ASN A 82 44.33 4.02 11.27
CA ASN A 82 43.72 4.11 12.59
C ASN A 82 42.78 5.29 12.92
N GLY A 83 41.51 4.95 13.17
CA GLY A 83 40.63 5.80 13.98
C GLY A 83 39.26 5.15 14.17
N GLN A 84 39.04 4.58 15.35
CA GLN A 84 37.77 4.17 15.96
C GLN A 84 36.58 3.84 15.04
N ALA A 85 36.26 2.55 14.91
CA ALA A 85 34.90 2.10 14.62
C ALA A 85 34.04 2.29 15.88
N VAL A 86 33.30 3.40 15.95
CA VAL A 86 32.15 3.56 16.85
C VAL A 86 30.95 2.93 16.15
N SER A 87 30.56 1.72 16.57
CA SER A 87 29.27 1.15 16.17
C SER A 87 28.17 1.80 16.99
N ASP A 88 27.41 2.68 16.36
CA ASP A 88 26.13 3.19 16.87
C ASP A 88 25.09 2.06 16.81
N ASN A 89 24.92 1.35 17.94
CA ASN A 89 23.80 0.44 18.14
C ASN A 89 22.49 1.23 18.28
N LEU A 90 21.86 1.56 17.16
CA LEU A 90 20.58 2.26 17.09
C LEU A 90 19.41 1.27 16.99
N PHE A 91 19.11 0.52 18.07
CA PHE A 91 17.76 -0.03 18.28
C PHE A 91 17.49 -0.19 19.79
N PRO A 92 16.54 0.56 20.37
CA PRO A 92 16.08 0.29 21.73
C PRO A 92 15.03 -0.82 21.71
N ASP A 93 15.24 -1.76 22.63
CA ASP A 93 14.21 -2.46 23.39
C ASP A 93 13.27 -3.42 22.65
N ARG A 94 13.52 -4.74 22.80
CA ARG A 94 12.43 -5.64 23.24
C ARG A 94 12.93 -6.97 23.81
N ALA A 95 12.39 -7.25 25.00
CA ALA A 95 12.18 -8.56 25.61
C ALA A 95 13.39 -9.24 26.27
N ALA A 96 13.56 -8.90 27.55
CA ALA A 96 14.02 -9.84 28.56
C ALA A 96 13.31 -11.21 28.39
N SER A 97 14.11 -12.26 28.16
CA SER A 97 13.73 -13.64 28.44
C SER A 97 14.67 -14.16 29.53
N PRO A 98 14.16 -14.68 30.66
CA PRO A 98 15.01 -15.22 31.70
C PRO A 98 15.58 -16.56 31.21
N ARG A 99 16.92 -16.66 31.08
CA ARG A 99 17.57 -17.96 30.90
C ARG A 99 17.41 -18.76 32.19
N ALA A 100 16.53 -19.77 32.13
CA ALA A 100 16.49 -20.86 33.08
C ALA A 100 17.89 -21.51 33.17
N ASN A 101 18.46 -21.49 34.37
CA ASN A 101 19.77 -22.01 34.67
C ASN A 101 19.75 -23.54 34.54
N ARG A 102 20.51 -24.10 33.59
CA ARG A 102 20.69 -25.55 33.40
C ARG A 102 22.16 -25.88 33.62
N GLY A 103 22.47 -26.50 34.76
CA GLY A 103 23.48 -27.54 34.88
C GLY A 103 24.81 -27.21 35.55
N HIS A 104 25.04 -27.89 36.68
CA HIS A 104 26.26 -28.62 37.05
C HIS A 104 27.63 -27.94 36.98
N ALA A 105 28.24 -27.74 38.15
CA ALA A 105 29.41 -28.48 38.61
C ALA A 105 29.49 -28.43 40.14
#